data_AF-A0A1Z9T7J1-F1
#
_entry.id   AF-A0A1Z9T7J1-F1
#
_cell.length_a   1.000
_cell.length_b   1.000
_cell.length_c   1.000
_cell.angle_alpha   90.00
_cell.angle_beta   90.00
_cell.angle_gamma   90.00
#
_symmetry.space_group_name_H-M   'P 1'
#
loop_
_entity.id
_entity.type
_entity.pdbx_description
1 polymer ?
#
loop_
_entity_poly.entity_id
_entity_poly.type
_entity_poly.pdbx_seq_one_letter_code
_entity_poly.pdbx_strand_id
1 'polypeptide(L)'
;MTVLKKIKDKKVNFEFNKEYIKVVTDKIKKNDAEFITNSFQEMHPADAADIVEHLNQDDRESLIKLNNFKIDPQVFIELNENIQSEIIKLLS
;
A
#
# COMPACT_ATOMS: atom_id res chain seq x y z
N MET A 1 -27.94 -11.11 21.12
CA MET A 1 -26.50 -11.19 20.87
C MET A 1 -26.29 -11.00 19.37
N THR A 2 -25.82 -9.82 18.94
CA THR A 2 -25.34 -9.63 17.57
C THR A 2 -24.10 -8.78 17.65
N VAL A 3 -23.00 -9.40 17.26
CA VAL A 3 -21.63 -8.90 17.36
C VAL A 3 -21.41 -7.93 16.20
N LEU A 4 -21.53 -6.63 16.46
CA LEU A 4 -20.93 -5.61 15.60
C LEU A 4 -19.72 -5.07 16.34
N LYS A 5 -18.61 -5.80 16.16
CA LYS A 5 -17.25 -5.40 16.59
C LYS A 5 -16.95 -4.04 15.96
N LYS A 6 -17.15 -2.99 16.76
CA LYS A 6 -16.20 -1.90 17.00
C LYS A 6 -15.27 -1.63 15.81
N ILE A 7 -15.80 -0.99 14.75
CA ILE A 7 -14.97 -0.21 13.83
C ILE A 7 -14.54 1.00 14.65
N LYS A 8 -13.43 0.85 15.38
CA LYS A 8 -12.75 1.99 15.98
C LYS A 8 -12.35 2.87 14.80
N ASP A 9 -12.90 4.09 14.76
CA ASP A 9 -12.23 5.28 14.26
C ASP A 9 -10.73 5.20 14.59
N LYS A 10 -9.95 4.58 13.71
CA LYS A 10 -8.49 4.65 13.74
C LYS A 10 -8.21 5.94 13.00
N LYS A 11 -8.08 7.03 13.77
CA LYS A 11 -7.67 8.35 13.27
C LYS A 11 -6.62 8.17 12.18
N VAL A 12 -6.98 8.53 10.95
CA VAL A 12 -6.06 8.62 9.81
C VAL A 12 -4.92 9.51 10.27
N ASN A 13 -3.77 8.90 10.52
CA ASN A 13 -2.64 9.58 11.16
C ASN A 13 -1.82 10.23 10.04
N PHE A 14 -2.35 11.32 9.46
CA PHE A 14 -1.79 11.99 8.29
C PHE A 14 -0.31 12.38 8.41
N GLU A 15 0.16 12.69 9.64
CA GLU A 15 1.58 12.96 9.89
C GLU A 15 2.44 11.70 9.74
N PHE A 16 1.90 10.54 10.06
CA PHE A 16 2.58 9.26 9.89
C PHE A 16 2.81 8.97 8.40
N ASN A 17 1.81 9.22 7.54
CA ASN A 17 1.89 8.91 6.10
C ASN A 17 3.08 9.57 5.40
N LYS A 18 3.42 10.83 5.70
CA LYS A 18 4.55 11.52 5.03
C LYS A 18 5.91 10.91 5.34
N GLU A 19 6.15 10.57 6.61
CA GLU A 19 7.40 9.91 7.00
C GLU A 19 7.41 8.46 6.50
N TYR A 20 6.24 7.82 6.52
CA TYR A 20 6.08 6.45 6.08
C TYR A 20 6.30 6.26 4.59
N ILE A 21 5.80 7.16 3.73
CA ILE A 21 6.06 7.12 2.28
C ILE A 21 7.58 7.09 2.04
N LYS A 22 8.36 7.93 2.74
CA LYS A 22 9.82 7.92 2.59
C LYS A 22 10.45 6.60 3.01
N VAL A 23 9.99 6.02 4.12
CA VAL A 23 10.46 4.71 4.60
C VAL A 23 10.11 3.62 3.59
N VAL A 24 8.88 3.60 3.08
CA VAL A 24 8.42 2.66 2.06
C VAL A 24 9.25 2.80 0.79
N THR A 25 9.48 4.02 0.29
CA THR A 25 10.36 4.28 -0.86
C THR A 25 11.78 3.75 -0.65
N ASP A 26 12.38 3.98 0.52
CA ASP A 26 13.71 3.45 0.85
C ASP A 26 13.71 1.91 0.89
N LYS A 27 12.65 1.31 1.42
CA LYS A 27 12.47 -0.14 1.51
C LYS A 27 12.24 -0.80 0.14
N ILE A 28 11.50 -0.12 -0.75
CA ILE A 28 11.32 -0.54 -2.15
C ILE A 28 12.70 -0.58 -2.83
N LYS A 29 13.51 0.48 -2.68
CA LYS A 29 14.87 0.53 -3.23
C LYS A 29 15.78 -0.57 -2.69
N LYS A 30 15.60 -0.94 -1.43
CA LYS A 30 16.32 -2.06 -0.78
C LYS A 30 15.77 -3.44 -1.11
N ASN A 31 14.73 -3.53 -1.95
CA ASN A 31 14.06 -4.78 -2.28
C ASN A 31 13.48 -5.54 -1.07
N ASP A 32 13.07 -4.80 -0.03
CA ASP A 32 12.59 -5.35 1.25
C ASP A 32 11.07 -5.61 1.20
N ALA A 33 10.66 -6.61 0.42
CA ALA A 33 9.26 -6.95 0.16
C ALA A 33 8.50 -7.39 1.41
N GLU A 34 9.15 -8.09 2.34
CA GLU A 34 8.55 -8.51 3.62
C GLU A 34 8.15 -7.31 4.47
N PHE A 35 9.04 -6.31 4.58
CA PHE A 35 8.74 -5.11 5.33
C PHE A 35 7.52 -4.38 4.77
N ILE A 36 7.47 -4.18 3.45
CA ILE A 36 6.38 -3.47 2.78
C ILE A 36 5.06 -4.24 2.93
N THR A 37 5.10 -5.57 2.74
CA THR A 37 3.90 -6.41 2.87
C THR A 37 3.36 -6.37 4.29
N ASN A 38 4.21 -6.54 5.31
CA ASN A 38 3.80 -6.44 6.72
C ASN A 38 3.25 -5.05 7.05
N SER A 39 3.95 -4.01 6.58
CA SER A 39 3.53 -2.62 6.75
C SER A 39 2.12 -2.38 6.22
N PHE A 40 1.84 -2.85 5.00
CA PHE A 40 0.55 -2.68 4.33
C PHE A 40 -0.55 -3.50 5.01
N GLN A 41 -0.22 -4.65 5.59
CA GLN A 41 -1.16 -5.48 6.37
C GLN A 41 -1.50 -4.87 7.74
N GLU A 42 -0.59 -4.11 8.36
CA GLU A 42 -0.83 -3.47 9.66
C GLU A 42 -1.66 -2.17 9.58
N MET A 43 -1.65 -1.52 8.40
CA MET A 43 -2.40 -0.29 8.13
C MET A 43 -3.74 -0.56 7.44
N HIS A 44 -4.59 0.48 7.34
CA HIS A 44 -5.84 0.34 6.61
C HIS A 44 -5.60 0.29 5.10
N PRO A 45 -6.40 -0.47 4.35
CA PRO A 45 -6.28 -0.53 2.89
C PRO A 45 -6.32 0.83 2.20
N ALA A 46 -7.14 1.77 2.71
CA ALA A 46 -7.20 3.14 2.23
C ALA A 46 -5.89 3.92 2.45
N ASP A 47 -5.22 3.75 3.61
CA ASP A 47 -3.93 4.39 3.87
C ASP A 47 -2.83 3.81 2.97
N ALA A 48 -2.81 2.48 2.81
CA ALA A 48 -1.86 1.80 1.92
C ALA A 48 -2.05 2.25 0.46
N ALA A 49 -3.30 2.40 0.01
CA ALA A 49 -3.62 2.95 -1.30
C ALA A 49 -3.09 4.37 -1.43
N ASP A 50 -3.40 5.27 -0.49
CA ASP A 50 -2.93 6.67 -0.51
C ASP A 50 -1.39 6.76 -0.60
N ILE A 51 -0.66 5.89 0.12
CA ILE A 51 0.80 5.78 0.01
C ILE A 51 1.23 5.41 -1.41
N VAL A 52 0.65 4.34 -1.98
CA VAL A 52 0.97 3.86 -3.34
C VAL A 52 0.66 4.93 -4.40
N GLU A 53 -0.38 5.71 -4.18
CA GLU A 53 -0.75 6.82 -5.07
C GLU A 53 0.26 7.97 -5.01
N HIS A 54 0.79 8.25 -3.82
CA HIS A 54 1.86 9.23 -3.62
C HIS A 54 3.24 8.75 -4.10
N LEU A 55 3.44 7.45 -4.33
CA LEU A 55 4.67 6.93 -4.93
C LEU A 55 4.77 7.35 -6.41
N ASN A 56 6.01 7.53 -6.88
CA ASN A 56 6.26 7.77 -8.30
C ASN A 56 6.00 6.49 -9.11
N GLN A 57 5.86 6.63 -10.43
CA GLN A 57 5.66 5.50 -11.33
C GLN A 57 6.78 4.44 -11.21
N ASP A 58 8.03 4.88 -11.08
CA ASP A 58 9.21 4.00 -10.96
C ASP A 58 9.22 3.22 -9.62
N ASP A 59 8.85 3.89 -8.53
CA ASP A 59 8.75 3.27 -7.19
C ASP A 59 7.58 2.27 -7.15
N ARG A 60 6.44 2.59 -7.78
CA ARG A 60 5.31 1.66 -7.92
C ARG A 60 5.69 0.44 -8.73
N GLU A 61 6.34 0.63 -9.87
CA GLU A 61 6.79 -0.47 -10.70
C GLU A 61 7.76 -1.37 -9.93
N SER A 62 8.73 -0.75 -9.24
CA SER A 62 9.65 -1.47 -8.36
C SER A 62 8.90 -2.26 -7.30
N LEU A 63 7.88 -1.67 -6.65
CA LEU A 63 7.05 -2.31 -5.64
C LEU A 63 6.27 -3.51 -6.18
N ILE A 64 5.70 -3.45 -7.39
CA ILE A 64 5.03 -4.58 -8.04
C ILE A 64 6.02 -5.67 -8.46
N LYS A 65 7.22 -5.28 -8.90
CA LYS A 65 8.31 -6.19 -9.27
C LYS A 65 9.08 -6.77 -8.08
N LEU A 66 8.79 -6.32 -6.86
CA LEU A 66 9.42 -6.88 -5.66
C LEU A 66 9.14 -8.36 -5.57
N ASN A 67 10.22 -9.13 -5.40
CA ASN A 67 10.12 -10.57 -5.26
C ASN A 67 9.21 -10.89 -4.06
N ASN A 68 8.16 -11.68 -4.29
CA ASN A 68 7.21 -12.12 -3.27
C ASN A 68 6.24 -11.03 -2.75
N PHE A 69 6.19 -9.84 -3.36
CA PHE A 69 5.16 -8.86 -3.03
C PHE A 69 3.80 -9.28 -3.60
N LYS A 70 2.79 -9.28 -2.74
CA LYS A 70 1.41 -9.54 -3.14
C LYS A 70 0.58 -8.35 -2.71
N ILE A 71 0.03 -7.63 -3.69
CA ILE A 71 -0.94 -6.60 -3.40
C ILE A 71 -2.19 -7.26 -2.82
N ASP A 72 -2.62 -6.75 -1.68
CA ASP A 72 -3.88 -7.18 -1.08
C ASP A 72 -5.04 -6.68 -1.96
N PRO A 73 -6.00 -7.52 -2.34
CA PRO A 73 -7.16 -7.10 -3.14
C PRO A 73 -7.91 -5.92 -2.50
N GLN A 74 -7.92 -5.82 -1.16
CA GLN A 74 -8.56 -4.69 -0.49
C GLN A 74 -7.81 -3.38 -0.77
N VAL A 75 -6.47 -3.41 -0.79
CA VAL A 75 -5.66 -2.23 -1.15
C VAL A 75 -5.88 -1.88 -2.62
N PHE A 76 -5.92 -2.89 -3.49
CA PHE A 76 -6.10 -2.70 -4.92
C PHE A 76 -7.41 -1.97 -5.26
N ILE A 77 -8.51 -2.34 -4.59
CA ILE A 77 -9.83 -1.74 -4.79
C ILE A 77 -9.85 -0.25 -4.36
N GLU A 78 -9.05 0.13 -3.37
CA GLU A 78 -8.99 1.51 -2.86
C GLU A 78 -8.10 2.43 -3.73
N LEU A 79 -7.27 1.89 -4.62
CA LEU A 79 -6.45 2.68 -5.54
C LEU A 79 -7.31 3.36 -6.62
N ASN A 80 -6.87 4.51 -7.16
CA ASN A 80 -7.50 5.09 -8.33
C ASN A 80 -7.41 4.18 -9.56
N GLU A 81 -8.43 4.24 -10.42
CA GLU A 81 -8.56 3.42 -11.65
C GLU A 81 -7.33 3.51 -12.57
N ASN A 82 -6.66 4.68 -12.61
CA ASN A 82 -5.44 4.87 -13.37
C ASN A 82 -4.29 3.98 -12.83
N ILE A 83 -4.11 3.95 -11.51
CA ILE A 83 -3.08 3.14 -10.87
C ILE A 83 -3.42 1.65 -10.96
N GLN A 84 -4.69 1.29 -10.76
CA GLN A 84 -5.14 -0.09 -10.97
C GLN A 84 -4.80 -0.60 -12.37
N SER A 85 -5.09 0.20 -13.40
CA SER A 85 -4.77 -0.13 -14.79
C SER A 85 -3.27 -0.29 -15.04
N GLU A 86 -2.45 0.58 -14.45
CA GLU A 86 -0.99 0.50 -14.54
C GLU A 86 -0.47 -0.78 -13.88
N ILE A 87 -0.96 -1.13 -12.69
CA ILE A 87 -0.56 -2.36 -11.99
C ILE A 87 -0.95 -3.61 -12.78
N ILE A 88 -2.15 -3.63 -13.36
CA ILE A 88 -2.58 -4.76 -14.22
C ILE A 88 -1.66 -4.91 -15.43
N LYS A 89 -1.27 -3.80 -16.08
CA LYS A 89 -0.32 -3.85 -17.21
C LYS A 89 1.05 -4.38 -16.78
N LEU A 90 1.50 -4.05 -15.58
CA LEU A 90 2.78 -4.53 -15.05
C LEU A 90 2.79 -6.03 -14.72
N LEU A 91 1.62 -6.61 -14.47
CA LEU A 91 1.44 -8.05 -14.21
C LEU A 91 1.17 -8.87 -15.49
N SER A 92 0.91 -8.20 -16.62
CA SER A 92 0.63 -8.83 -17.92
C SER A 92 1.91 -9.18 -18.68
#